data_AF-A0A7X8LDT7-F1
#
_entry.id   AF-A0A7X8LDT7-F1
#
_cell.length_a   1.000
_cell.length_b   1.000
_cell.length_c   1.000
_cell.angle_alpha   90.00
_cell.angle_beta   90.00
_cell.angle_gamma   90.00
#
_symmetry.space_group_name_H-M   'P 1'
#
loop_
_entity.id
_entity.type
_entity.pdbx_description
1 polymer ?
#
loop_
_entity_poly.entity_id
_entity_poly.type
_entity_poly.pdbx_seq_one_letter_code
_entity_poly.pdbx_strand_id
1 'polypeptide(L)' 'MNNVNNDSFLERRFKLNENETNVKTEIIAGITTFMTMAYILIVNPNMLAETGMDLGGVFTATALASIIGTAAMA' A
#
# COMPACT_ATOMS: atom_id res chain seq x y z
N MET A 1 -2.85 -30.65 -30.19
CA MET A 1 -1.98 -29.67 -29.49
C MET A 1 -2.92 -28.63 -28.89
N ASN A 2 -3.59 -28.94 -27.78
CA ASN A 2 -4.68 -28.11 -27.26
C ASN A 2 -4.32 -27.65 -25.85
N ASN A 3 -3.54 -26.57 -25.75
CA ASN A 3 -3.44 -25.86 -24.48
C ASN A 3 -4.56 -24.84 -24.42
N VAL A 4 -5.71 -25.27 -23.89
CA VAL A 4 -6.78 -24.36 -23.49
C VAL A 4 -6.28 -23.65 -22.25
N ASN A 5 -5.55 -22.56 -22.45
CA ASN A 5 -5.17 -21.67 -21.36
C ASN A 5 -6.46 -21.03 -20.85
N ASN A 6 -6.94 -21.51 -19.71
CA ASN A 6 -7.84 -20.73 -18.86
C ASN A 6 -7.02 -19.57 -18.30
N ASP A 7 -6.82 -18.53 -19.11
CA ASP A 7 -6.14 -17.33 -18.66
C ASP A 7 -6.94 -16.74 -17.50
N SER A 8 -6.38 -16.86 -16.29
CA SER A 8 -6.97 -16.33 -15.08
C SER A 8 -7.21 -14.82 -15.25
N PHE A 9 -8.31 -14.31 -14.70
CA PHE A 9 -8.64 -12.88 -14.72
C PHE A 9 -7.46 -11.99 -14.27
N LEU A 10 -6.65 -12.48 -13.33
CA LEU A 10 -5.47 -11.80 -12.83
C LEU A 10 -4.37 -11.66 -13.88
N GLU A 11 -4.16 -12.67 -14.72
CA GLU A 11 -3.18 -12.61 -15.82
C GLU A 11 -3.59 -11.55 -16.84
N ARG A 12 -4.87 -11.48 -17.17
CA ARG A 12 -5.37 -10.49 -18.14
C ARG A 12 -5.33 -9.04 -17.64
N ARG A 13 -5.44 -8.83 -16.32
CA ARG A 13 -5.44 -7.50 -15.71
C ARG A 13 -4.06 -7.01 -15.27
N PHE A 14 -3.19 -7.92 -14.79
CA PHE A 14 -1.89 -7.59 -14.21
C PHE A 14 -0.71 -8.12 -15.02
N LYS A 15 -0.94 -8.92 -16.07
CA LYS A 15 0.11 -9.44 -16.98
C LYS A 15 1.27 -10.05 -16.21
N LEU A 16 0.97 -10.96 -15.28
CA LEU A 16 1.94 -11.44 -14.29
C LEU A 16 3.10 -12.15 -14.98
N ASN A 17 2.83 -12.89 -16.05
CA ASN A 17 3.86 -13.59 -16.83
C ASN A 17 4.76 -12.62 -17.62
N GLU A 18 4.19 -11.52 -18.10
CA GLU A 18 4.93 -10.44 -18.79
C GLU A 18 5.82 -9.62 -17.82
N ASN A 19 5.39 -9.54 -16.55
CA ASN A 19 6.13 -8.92 -15.45
C ASN A 19 7.00 -9.92 -14.66
N GLU A 20 7.14 -11.16 -15.15
CA GLU A 20 7.91 -12.25 -14.51
C GLU A 20 7.57 -12.47 -13.01
N THR A 21 6.33 -12.17 -12.60
CA THR A 21 5.83 -12.26 -11.23
C THR A 21 4.76 -13.34 -11.09
N ASN A 22 4.37 -13.67 -9.87
CA ASN A 22 3.32 -14.64 -9.59
C ASN A 22 2.30 -14.10 -8.57
N VAL A 23 1.09 -14.67 -8.56
CA VAL A 23 -0.03 -14.23 -7.71
C VAL A 23 0.35 -14.23 -6.22
N LYS A 24 1.13 -15.22 -5.77
CA LYS A 24 1.54 -15.31 -4.36
C LYS A 24 2.46 -14.15 -3.97
N THR A 25 3.41 -13.80 -4.85
CA THR A 25 4.31 -12.66 -4.66
C THR A 25 3.52 -11.35 -4.60
N GLU A 26 2.60 -11.13 -5.54
CA GLU A 26 1.77 -9.91 -5.56
C GLU A 26 0.90 -9.77 -4.31
N ILE A 27 0.28 -10.86 -3.84
CA ILE A 27 -0.51 -10.82 -2.62
C ILE A 27 0.35 -10.47 -1.41
N ILE A 28 1.55 -11.06 -1.29
CA ILE A 28 2.46 -10.74 -0.19
C ILE A 28 2.92 -9.29 -0.28
N ALA A 29 3.32 -8.83 -1.47
CA ALA A 29 3.74 -7.45 -1.70
C ALA A 29 2.62 -6.44 -1.36
N GLY A 30 1.39 -6.74 -1.75
CA GLY A 30 0.21 -5.94 -1.40
C GLY A 30 -0.04 -5.90 0.11
N ILE A 31 0.01 -7.05 0.79
CA ILE A 31 -0.16 -7.13 2.25
C ILE A 31 0.96 -6.36 2.97
N THR A 32 2.22 -6.51 2.56
CA THR A 32 3.36 -5.78 3.13
C THR A 32 3.15 -4.28 2.99
N THR A 33 2.79 -3.81 1.79
CA THR A 33 2.55 -2.38 1.53
C THR A 33 1.39 -1.85 2.39
N PHE A 34 0.30 -2.61 2.47
CA PHE A 34 -0.86 -2.26 3.29
C PHE A 34 -0.48 -2.17 4.78
N MET A 35 0.27 -3.15 5.30
CA MET A 35 0.75 -3.16 6.68
C MET A 35 1.65 -1.96 6.98
N THR A 36 2.56 -1.61 6.07
CA THR A 36 3.43 -0.43 6.23
C THR A 36 2.61 0.86 6.32
N MET A 37 1.63 1.04 5.42
CA MET A 37 0.74 2.21 5.46
C MET A 37 -0.12 2.24 6.72
N ALA A 38 -0.69 1.11 7.13
CA ALA A 38 -1.49 1.01 8.35
C ALA A 38 -0.65 1.32 9.61
N TYR A 39 0.60 0.86 9.65
CA TYR A 39 1.54 1.18 10.72
C TYR A 39 1.80 2.68 10.82
N ILE A 40 2.04 3.37 9.70
CA ILE A 40 2.25 4.83 9.67
C ILE A 40 1.05 5.58 10.25
N LEU A 41 -0.18 5.18 9.87
CA LEU A 41 -1.42 5.83 10.34
C LEU A 41 -1.66 5.68 11.84
N ILE A 42 -1.18 4.60 12.46
CA ILE A 42 -1.37 4.34 13.89
C ILE A 42 -0.20 4.87 14.71
N VAL A 43 1.04 4.58 14.29
CA VAL A 43 2.23 4.85 15.11
C VAL A 43 2.61 6.31 15.13
N ASN A 44 2.57 7.02 13.99
CA ASN A 44 2.96 8.44 13.97
C ASN A 44 2.08 9.28 14.91
N PRO A 45 0.73 9.17 14.86
CA PRO A 45 -0.12 9.89 15.79
C PRO A 45 0.00 9.43 17.24
N ASN A 46 0.16 8.12 17.51
CA ASN A 46 0.31 7.63 18.88
C ASN A 46 1.60 8.15 19.54
N MET A 47 2.74 8.12 18.85
CA MET A 47 4.02 8.62 19.37
C MET A 47 3.95 10.12 19.71
N LEU A 48 3.28 10.91 18.87
CA LEU A 48 3.09 12.35 19.10
C LEU A 48 2.01 12.63 20.17
N ALA A 49 0.98 11.79 20.27
CA ALA A 49 -0.02 11.90 21.32
C ALA A 49 0.54 11.64 22.72
N GLU A 50 1.54 10.76 22.85
CA GLU A 50 2.28 10.55 24.12
C GLU A 50 3.00 11.81 24.60
N THR A 51 3.32 12.75 23.70
CA THR A 51 3.91 14.05 24.05
C THR A 51 2.89 15.10 24.52
N GLY A 52 1.60 14.72 24.61
CA GLY A 52 0.49 15.60 25.00
C GLY A 52 -0.22 16.29 23.83
N MET A 53 0.05 15.88 22.59
CA MET A 53 -0.56 16.43 21.38
C MET A 53 -1.90 15.75 21.07
N ASP A 54 -2.87 16.48 20.51
CA ASP A 54 -4.16 15.90 20.13
C ASP A 54 -4.00 14.88 18.99
N LEU A 55 -4.50 13.65 19.21
CA LEU A 55 -4.33 12.53 18.28
C LEU A 55 -5.02 12.80 16.93
N GLY A 56 -6.17 13.49 16.95
CA GLY A 56 -6.88 13.88 15.72
C GLY A 56 -6.11 14.94 14.92
N GLY A 57 -5.58 15.96 15.60
CA GLY A 57 -4.72 16.98 15.01
C GLY A 57 -3.47 16.39 14.35
N VAL A 58 -2.77 15.49 15.02
CA VAL A 58 -1.58 14.84 14.45
C VAL A 58 -1.92 13.94 13.27
N PHE A 59 -3.02 13.20 13.36
CA PHE A 59 -3.48 12.34 12.27
C PHE A 59 -3.74 13.17 11.00
N THR A 60 -4.48 14.29 11.13
CA THR A 60 -4.76 15.18 10.00
C THR A 60 -3.50 15.83 9.44
N ALA A 61 -2.57 16.27 10.29
CA ALA A 61 -1.28 16.82 9.87
C ALA A 61 -0.45 15.78 9.09
N THR A 62 -0.42 14.53 9.55
CA THR A 62 0.30 13.42 8.89
C THR A 62 -0.31 13.10 7.53
N ALA A 63 -1.65 13.08 7.44
CA ALA A 63 -2.36 12.84 6.19
C ALA A 63 -2.09 13.97 5.17
N LEU A 64 -2.19 15.23 5.60
CA LEU A 64 -1.88 16.40 4.76
C LEU A 64 -0.42 16.39 4.29
N ALA A 65 0.53 16.14 5.20
CA ALA A 65 1.94 16.06 4.86
C ALA A 65 2.23 14.94 3.84
N SER A 66 1.59 13.79 4.00
CA SER A 66 1.71 12.67 3.05
C SER A 66 1.17 13.04 1.67
N ILE A 67 0.00 13.69 1.61
CA ILE A 67 -0.59 14.15 0.34
C ILE A 67 0.32 15.15 -0.36
N ILE A 68 0.81 16.16 0.38
CA ILE A 68 1.70 17.19 -0.18
C ILE A 68 3.03 16.56 -0.62
N GLY A 69 3.60 15.65 0.18
CA GLY A 69 4.84 14.95 -0.14
C GLY A 69 4.71 14.08 -1.39
N THR A 70 3.61 13.34 -1.53
CA THR A 70 3.33 12.56 -2.74
C THR A 70 3.11 13.47 -3.95
N ALA A 71 2.36 14.56 -3.80
CA ALA A 71 2.12 15.52 -4.88
C ALA A 71 3.39 16.25 -5.33
N ALA A 72 4.36 16.46 -4.43
CA ALA A 72 5.64 17.07 -4.77
C ALA A 72 6.63 16.09 -5.44
N MET A 73 6.46 14.78 -5.26
CA MET A 73 7.25 13.75 -5.95
C MET A 73 6.71 13.40 -7.34
N ALA A 74 5.41 13.60 -7.56
CA ALA A 74 4.72 13.33 -8.83
C ALA A 74 5.01 14.43 -9.88
#